data_AF-A0A523KND4-F1
#
_entry.id   AF-A0A523KND4-F1
#
_cell.length_a   1.000
_cell.length_b   1.000
_cell.length_c   1.000
_cell.angle_alpha   90.00
_cell.angle_beta   90.00
_cell.angle_gamma   90.00
#
_symmetry.space_group_name_H-M   'P 1'
#
loop_
_entity.id
_entity.type
_entity.pdbx_description
1 polymer ?
#
loop_
_entity_poly.entity_id
_entity_poly.type
_entity_poly.pdbx_seq_one_letter_code
_entity_poly.pdbx_strand_id
1 'polypeptide(L)'
;MTGNLLDRVHGVVYQFSNQDKQILDRYEGLGIGYNDKLVELDTKTGQVISAFTYYALEVDEGMIPYHWYKDHVLHGATEHRLPADYISMIEAIPSKRDPDTTRSERELAIYGLNKSSG
;
A
#
# COMPACT_ATOMS: atom_id res chain seq x y z
N MET A 1 -5.16 -14.92 -2.52
CA MET A 1 -5.77 -14.97 -1.17
C MET A 1 -5.05 -16.07 -0.40
N THR A 2 -4.81 -15.89 0.89
CA THR A 2 -4.00 -16.82 1.70
C THR A 2 -4.71 -18.14 2.03
N GLY A 3 -6.03 -18.24 1.80
CA GLY A 3 -6.82 -19.42 2.11
C GLY A 3 -7.15 -19.59 3.61
N ASN A 4 -6.59 -18.73 4.47
CA ASN A 4 -6.87 -18.70 5.89
C ASN A 4 -7.87 -17.59 6.24
N LEU A 5 -9.01 -17.96 6.82
CA LEU A 5 -10.09 -17.04 7.19
C LEU A 5 -9.72 -16.10 8.36
N LEU A 6 -8.67 -16.44 9.10
CA LEU A 6 -8.17 -15.63 10.21
C LEU A 6 -7.22 -14.53 9.75
N ASP A 7 -6.74 -14.58 8.50
CA ASP A 7 -5.87 -13.54 7.99
C ASP A 7 -6.64 -12.23 7.83
N ARG A 8 -5.94 -11.13 8.13
CA ARG A 8 -6.48 -9.78 8.11
C ARG A 8 -5.47 -8.86 7.44
N VAL A 9 -6.00 -7.89 6.69
CA VAL A 9 -5.22 -6.80 6.11
C VAL A 9 -5.76 -5.52 6.71
N HIS A 10 -4.89 -4.73 7.34
CA HIS A 10 -5.23 -3.38 7.79
C HIS A 10 -4.98 -2.38 6.68
N GLY A 11 -5.88 -1.40 6.56
CA GLY A 11 -5.79 -0.33 5.58
C GLY A 11 -6.45 0.95 6.07
N VAL A 12 -6.42 1.95 5.20
CA VAL A 12 -7.01 3.27 5.43
C VAL A 12 -8.08 3.51 4.38
N VAL A 13 -9.25 3.99 4.81
CA VAL A 13 -10.34 4.31 3.90
C VAL A 13 -10.33 5.80 3.60
N TYR A 14 -10.32 6.12 2.31
CA TYR A 14 -10.43 7.48 1.79
C TYR A 14 -11.78 7.69 1.14
N GLN A 15 -12.29 8.92 1.21
CA GLN A 15 -13.48 9.35 0.48
C GLN A 15 -13.07 10.36 -0.59
N PHE A 16 -13.51 10.12 -1.81
CA PHE A 16 -13.24 10.99 -2.96
C PHE A 16 -14.41 10.92 -3.96
N SER A 17 -14.41 11.80 -4.96
CA SER A 17 -15.49 11.85 -5.94
C SER A 17 -15.38 10.73 -6.98
N ASN A 18 -16.48 10.40 -7.65
CA ASN A 18 -16.45 9.44 -8.76
C ASN A 18 -15.57 9.91 -9.93
N GLN A 19 -15.37 11.23 -10.08
CA GLN A 19 -14.47 11.78 -11.09
C GLN A 19 -13.01 11.48 -10.76
N ASP A 20 -12.63 11.57 -9.47
CA ASP A 20 -11.30 11.21 -9.00
C ASP A 20 -11.04 9.69 -9.14
N LYS A 21 -12.09 8.86 -9.01
CA LYS A 21 -11.97 7.41 -9.27
C LYS A 21 -11.51 7.13 -10.70
N GLN A 22 -12.09 7.80 -11.70
CA GLN A 22 -11.70 7.60 -13.10
C GLN A 22 -10.23 7.97 -13.36
N ILE A 23 -9.71 8.95 -12.62
CA ILE A 23 -8.31 9.32 -12.65
C ILE A 23 -7.45 8.21 -12.03
N LEU A 24 -7.85 7.66 -10.87
CA LEU A 24 -7.17 6.53 -10.22
C LEU A 24 -7.16 5.27 -11.07
N ASP A 25 -8.29 4.89 -11.67
CA ASP A 25 -8.42 3.72 -12.55
C ASP A 25 -7.40 3.76 -13.70
N ARG A 26 -7.11 4.97 -14.22
CA ARG A 26 -6.13 5.19 -15.28
C ARG A 26 -4.69 5.07 -14.78
N TYR A 27 -4.37 5.53 -13.57
CA TYR A 27 -3.03 5.40 -12.98
C TYR A 27 -2.70 3.96 -12.57
N GLU A 28 -3.70 3.19 -12.12
CA GLU A 28 -3.55 1.80 -11.68
C GLU A 28 -3.53 0.78 -12.83
N GLY A 29 -3.84 1.22 -14.06
CA GLY A 29 -3.87 0.33 -15.23
C GLY A 29 -4.94 -0.76 -15.12
N LEU A 30 -6.15 -0.37 -14.71
CA LEU A 30 -7.29 -1.28 -14.52
C LEU A 30 -7.47 -2.19 -15.75
N GLY A 31 -7.39 -3.51 -15.54
CA GLY A 31 -7.52 -4.53 -16.59
C GLY A 31 -6.21 -4.98 -17.25
N ILE A 32 -5.05 -4.48 -16.81
CA ILE A 32 -3.73 -4.94 -17.27
C ILE A 32 -2.96 -5.61 -16.12
N GLY A 33 -2.74 -4.89 -15.01
CA GLY A 33 -2.00 -5.42 -13.84
C GLY A 33 -2.86 -5.64 -12.59
N TYR A 34 -3.94 -4.89 -12.45
CA TYR A 34 -4.82 -4.89 -11.29
C TYR A 34 -6.30 -4.91 -11.72
N ASN A 35 -7.14 -5.48 -10.87
CA ASN A 35 -8.60 -5.39 -10.99
C ASN A 35 -9.18 -4.82 -9.69
N ASP A 36 -10.35 -4.20 -9.77
CA ASP A 36 -11.04 -3.72 -8.58
C ASP A 36 -11.94 -4.79 -7.98
N LYS A 37 -12.18 -4.67 -6.68
CA LYS A 37 -13.19 -5.45 -5.98
C LYS A 37 -13.83 -4.60 -4.90
N LEU A 38 -15.13 -4.80 -4.72
CA LEU A 38 -15.83 -4.30 -3.55
C LEU A 38 -15.49 -5.20 -2.35
N VAL A 39 -15.16 -4.60 -1.23
CA VAL A 39 -14.85 -5.28 0.04
C VAL A 39 -15.69 -4.70 1.16
N GLU A 40 -16.03 -5.55 2.12
CA GLU A 40 -16.58 -5.15 3.40
C GLU A 40 -15.43 -5.02 4.40
N LEU A 41 -15.39 -3.90 5.12
CA LEU A 41 -14.33 -3.58 6.06
C LEU A 41 -14.92 -3.37 7.46
N ASP A 42 -14.35 -4.07 8.43
CA ASP A 42 -14.63 -3.81 9.84
C ASP A 42 -13.85 -2.59 10.32
N THR A 43 -14.56 -1.56 10.80
CA THR A 43 -13.92 -0.40 11.41
C THR A 43 -13.56 -0.67 12.87
N LYS A 44 -12.67 0.15 13.43
CA LYS A 44 -12.35 0.11 14.87
C LYS A 44 -13.57 0.36 15.77
N THR A 45 -14.64 0.95 15.24
CA THR A 45 -15.89 1.19 15.98
C THR A 45 -16.89 0.03 15.86
N GLY A 46 -16.53 -1.06 15.18
CA GLY A 46 -17.41 -2.21 14.94
C GLY A 46 -18.45 -1.98 13.86
N GLN A 47 -18.31 -0.93 13.06
CA GLN A 47 -19.15 -0.70 11.88
C GLN A 47 -18.59 -1.46 10.69
N VAL A 48 -19.48 -1.88 9.80
CA VAL A 48 -19.10 -2.43 8.49
C VAL A 48 -19.27 -1.33 7.45
N ILE A 49 -18.23 -1.09 6.67
CA ILE A 49 -18.26 -0.16 5.54
C ILE A 49 -17.94 -0.90 4.25
N SER A 50 -18.64 -0.52 3.18
CA SER A 50 -18.35 -1.01 1.82
C SER A 50 -17.41 -0.02 1.12
N ALA A 51 -16.29 -0.52 0.62
CA ALA A 51 -15.32 0.25 -0.13
C ALA A 51 -14.78 -0.60 -1.27
N PHE A 52 -14.23 0.03 -2.31
CA PHE A 52 -13.51 -0.71 -3.34
C PHE A 52 -12.00 -0.67 -3.06
N THR A 53 -11.29 -1.68 -3.54
CA THR A 53 -9.83 -1.77 -3.49
C THR A 53 -9.32 -2.46 -4.74
N TYR A 54 -8.06 -2.25 -5.09
CA TYR A 54 -7.41 -2.94 -6.20
C TYR A 54 -6.62 -4.14 -5.70
N TYR A 55 -6.58 -5.20 -6.51
CA TYR A 55 -5.76 -6.37 -6.26
C TYR A 55 -5.03 -6.78 -7.53
N ALA A 56 -3.78 -7.23 -7.38
CA ALA A 56 -2.97 -7.67 -8.48
C ALA A 56 -3.56 -8.93 -9.12
N LEU A 57 -3.57 -8.99 -10.45
CA LEU A 57 -4.04 -10.14 -11.22
C LEU A 57 -2.97 -11.24 -11.32
N GLU A 58 -1.71 -10.85 -11.35
CA GLU A 58 -0.56 -11.75 -11.32
C GLU A 58 0.29 -11.45 -10.09
N VAL A 59 0.56 -12.47 -9.29
CA VAL A 59 1.42 -12.37 -8.10
C VAL A 59 2.62 -13.26 -8.36
N ASP A 60 3.78 -12.64 -8.57
CA ASP A 60 5.07 -13.34 -8.57
C ASP A 60 5.56 -13.43 -7.13
N GLU A 61 5.60 -14.65 -6.58
CA GLU A 61 6.04 -14.92 -5.21
C GLU A 61 7.50 -14.50 -4.95
N GLY A 62 8.31 -14.33 -6.01
CA GLY A 62 9.70 -13.87 -5.92
C GLY A 62 9.85 -12.34 -5.84
N MET A 63 8.79 -11.56 -6.07
CA MET A 63 8.86 -10.10 -6.03
C MET A 63 8.84 -9.56 -4.60
N ILE A 64 10.01 -9.12 -4.12
CA ILE A 64 10.13 -8.31 -2.90
C ILE A 64 10.10 -6.82 -3.22
N PRO A 65 9.52 -5.98 -2.34
CA PRO A 65 9.40 -4.54 -2.56
C PRO A 65 10.77 -3.85 -2.62
N TYR A 66 10.82 -2.71 -3.31
CA TYR A 66 11.95 -1.79 -3.17
C TYR A 66 11.93 -1.11 -1.81
N HIS A 67 13.10 -0.71 -1.31
CA HIS A 67 13.22 0.00 -0.03
C HIS A 67 12.30 1.23 0.01
N TRP A 68 12.37 2.10 -1.01
CA TRP A 68 11.56 3.32 -1.06
C TRP A 68 10.05 3.02 -1.02
N TYR A 69 9.61 1.92 -1.66
CA TYR A 69 8.21 1.53 -1.65
C TYR A 69 7.77 1.04 -0.28
N LYS A 70 8.60 0.20 0.37
CA LYS A 70 8.36 -0.22 1.76
C LYS A 70 8.29 0.99 2.70
N ASP A 71 9.16 1.98 2.49
CA ASP A 71 9.17 3.20 3.30
C ASP A 71 7.87 4.00 3.16
N HIS A 72 7.27 4.05 1.97
CA HIS A 72 5.93 4.65 1.81
C HIS A 72 4.86 3.91 2.62
N VAL A 73 4.85 2.58 2.54
CA VAL A 73 3.87 1.76 3.27
C VAL A 73 4.02 1.96 4.78
N LEU A 74 5.26 2.01 5.29
CA LEU A 74 5.55 2.26 6.69
C LEU A 74 5.15 3.67 7.14
N HIS A 75 5.46 4.69 6.34
CA HIS A 75 5.06 6.08 6.65
C HIS A 75 3.53 6.19 6.74
N GLY A 76 2.80 5.70 5.73
CA GLY A 76 1.34 5.73 5.73
C GLY A 76 0.73 4.94 6.89
N ALA A 77 1.25 3.74 7.17
CA ALA A 77 0.78 2.93 8.30
C ALA A 77 0.99 3.63 9.65
N THR A 78 2.14 4.29 9.83
CA THR A 78 2.49 5.02 11.05
C THR A 78 1.67 6.30 11.19
N GLU A 79 1.58 7.11 10.13
CA GLU A 79 0.81 8.35 10.08
C GLU A 79 -0.66 8.12 10.47
N HIS A 80 -1.27 7.06 9.93
CA HIS A 80 -2.65 6.69 10.20
C HIS A 80 -2.84 5.82 11.44
N ARG A 81 -1.78 5.55 12.22
CA ARG A 81 -1.82 4.81 13.48
C ARG A 81 -2.50 3.44 13.32
N LEU A 82 -2.05 2.69 12.32
CA LEU A 82 -2.38 1.27 12.22
C LEU A 82 -1.83 0.50 13.44
N PRO A 83 -2.37 -0.69 13.75
CA PRO A 83 -1.92 -1.48 14.89
C PRO A 83 -0.40 -1.70 14.88
N ALA A 84 0.23 -1.60 16.05
CA ALA A 84 1.69 -1.62 16.17
C ALA A 84 2.29 -2.97 15.72
N ASP A 85 1.60 -4.07 16.03
CA ASP A 85 1.94 -5.42 15.56
C ASP A 85 1.91 -5.52 14.03
N TYR A 86 0.91 -4.90 13.39
CA TYR A 86 0.83 -4.84 11.93
C TYR A 86 1.96 -4.01 11.31
N ILE A 87 2.33 -2.87 11.92
CA ILE A 87 3.49 -2.08 11.49
C ILE A 87 4.77 -2.92 11.62
N SER A 88 4.98 -3.61 12.73
CA SER A 88 6.13 -4.50 12.91
C SER A 88 6.16 -5.65 11.90
N MET A 89 5.00 -6.18 11.49
CA MET A 89 4.93 -7.16 10.40
C MET A 89 5.43 -6.57 9.08
N ILE A 90 5.02 -5.34 8.73
CA ILE A 90 5.52 -4.66 7.53
C ILE A 90 7.03 -4.42 7.62
N GLU A 91 7.52 -3.97 8.79
CA GLU A 91 8.96 -3.74 9.04
C GLU A 91 9.79 -5.03 8.86
N ALA A 92 9.22 -6.19 9.15
CA ALA A 92 9.92 -7.47 8.98
C ALA A 92 10.00 -7.96 7.52
N ILE A 93 9.22 -7.39 6.59
CA ILE A 93 9.23 -7.81 5.18
C ILE A 93 10.58 -7.44 4.53
N PRO A 94 11.30 -8.41 3.91
CA PRO A 94 12.51 -8.11 3.15
C PRO A 94 12.24 -7.12 2.01
N SER A 95 13.15 -6.18 1.80
CA SER A 95 13.11 -5.27 0.66
C SER A 95 14.49 -5.16 0.02
N LYS A 96 14.54 -4.67 -1.22
CA LYS A 96 15.80 -4.53 -1.98
C LYS A 96 16.02 -3.09 -2.45
N ARG A 97 17.27 -2.76 -2.76
CA ARG A 97 17.60 -1.49 -3.43
C ARG A 97 17.00 -1.48 -4.83
N ASP A 98 16.51 -0.31 -5.22
CA ASP A 98 16.16 -0.04 -6.60
C ASP A 98 17.44 0.22 -7.40
N PRO A 99 17.65 -0.47 -8.54
CA PRO A 99 18.74 -0.11 -9.46
C PRO A 99 18.60 1.31 -10.00
N ASP A 100 17.38 1.84 -10.08
CA ASP A 100 17.11 3.24 -10.43
C ASP A 100 17.15 4.11 -9.16
N THR A 101 18.33 4.68 -8.89
CA THR A 101 18.53 5.56 -7.73
C THR A 101 17.81 6.89 -7.90
N THR A 102 17.63 7.39 -9.12
CA THR A 102 16.92 8.64 -9.40
C THR A 102 15.44 8.50 -9.09
N ARG A 103 14.82 7.36 -9.45
CA ARG A 103 13.46 7.05 -9.01
C ARG A 103 13.37 7.03 -7.49
N SER A 104 14.25 6.29 -6.82
CA SER A 104 14.24 6.20 -5.35
C SER A 104 14.30 7.57 -4.67
N GLU A 105 15.18 8.46 -5.14
CA GLU A 105 15.33 9.82 -4.62
C GLU A 105 14.07 10.66 -4.85
N ARG A 106 13.46 10.57 -6.04
CA ARG A 106 12.22 11.27 -6.36
C ARG A 106 11.07 10.82 -5.47
N GLU A 107 10.88 9.51 -5.29
CA GLU A 107 9.80 8.97 -4.47
C GLU A 107 9.96 9.38 -2.99
N LEU A 108 11.18 9.34 -2.44
CA LEU A 108 11.44 9.72 -1.04
C LEU A 108 11.45 11.23 -0.79
N ALA A 109 11.58 12.07 -1.83
CA ALA A 109 11.59 13.51 -1.70
C ALA A 109 10.30 14.08 -1.07
N ILE A 110 9.18 13.37 -1.17
CA ILE A 110 7.90 13.78 -0.58
C ILE A 110 7.95 13.92 0.95
N TYR A 111 8.89 13.23 1.60
CA TYR A 111 9.08 13.28 3.06
C TYR A 111 10.14 14.30 3.51
N GLY A 112 10.75 15.04 2.56
CA GLY A 112 11.79 16.03 2.88
C GLY A 112 13.08 15.41 3.44
N LEU A 113 13.30 14.11 3.26
CA LEU A 113 14.54 13.41 3.62
C LEU A 113 15.68 13.82 2.68
N ASN A 114 16.21 15.02 2.86
CA ASN A 114 17.50 15.39 2.31
C ASN A 114 18.57 14.54 3.01
N LYS A 115 19.34 13.77 2.24
CA LYS A 115 20.46 12.95 2.73
C LYS A 115 21.32 13.76 3.69
N SER A 116 21.35 13.35 4.96
CA SER A 116 22.51 13.65 5.80
C SER A 116 23.65 12.77 5.28
N SER A 117 24.56 13.39 4.54
CA SER A 117 25.86 12.82 4.21
C SER A 117 26.59 12.52 5.52
N GLY A 118 26.95 11.24 5.71
CA GLY A 118 27.95 10.78 6.67
C GLY A 118 29.03 10.02 5.93
#